data_AF-A0A955JYH5-F1
#
_entry.id   AF-A0A955JYH5-F1
#
_cell.length_a   1.000
_cell.length_b   1.000
_cell.length_c   1.000
_cell.angle_alpha   90.00
_cell.angle_beta   90.00
_cell.angle_gamma   90.00
#
_symmetry.space_group_name_H-M   'P 1'
#
loop_
_entity.id
_entity.type
_entity.pdbx_description
1 polymer ?
#
loop_
_entity_poly.entity_id
_entity_poly.type
_entity_poly.pdbx_seq_one_letter_code
_entity_poly.pdbx_strand_id
1 'polypeptide(L)' 'MNGYALGDFYLSFRRVKAGWRWEITEWVSEDVVANGAHSDEATAYRDALHALSRATMTKKHAPKGDNE' A
#
# COMPACT_ATOMS: atom_id res chain seq x y z
N MET A 1 -3.50 10.36 -12.70
CA MET A 1 -3.23 9.39 -11.63
C MET A 1 -3.96 9.89 -10.39
N ASN A 2 -4.92 9.12 -9.87
CA ASN A 2 -5.59 9.44 -8.60
C ASN A 2 -4.96 8.55 -7.54
N GLY A 3 -4.06 9.10 -6.74
CA GLY A 3 -3.40 8.37 -5.66
C GLY A 3 -3.72 8.97 -4.31
N TYR A 4 -3.94 8.10 -3.33
CA TYR A 4 -4.22 8.49 -1.95
C TYR A 4 -2.93 8.32 -1.15
N ALA A 5 -2.44 9.42 -0.56
CA ALA A 5 -1.28 9.41 0.34
C ALA A 5 -1.75 9.20 1.79
N LEU A 6 -1.19 8.21 2.48
CA LEU A 6 -1.47 7.90 3.89
C LEU A 6 -0.14 7.69 4.61
N GLY A 7 0.37 8.75 5.24
CA GLY A 7 1.70 8.75 5.87
C GLY A 7 2.81 8.67 4.83
N ASP A 8 3.77 7.75 5.04
CA ASP A 8 4.91 7.51 4.14
C ASP A 8 4.57 6.56 2.97
N PHE A 9 3.29 6.24 2.73
CA PHE A 9 2.90 5.26 1.71
C PHE A 9 1.99 5.88 0.64
N TYR A 10 2.20 5.44 -0.59
CA TYR A 10 1.38 5.74 -1.75
C TYR A 10 0.70 4.47 -2.26
N LEU A 11 -0.63 4.51 -2.41
CA LEU A 11 -1.38 3.44 -3.06
C LEU A 11 -1.60 3.77 -4.54
N SER A 12 -1.03 2.94 -5.41
CA SER A 12 -1.33 2.88 -6.84
C SER A 12 -2.43 1.87 -7.11
N PHE A 13 -3.43 2.26 -7.89
CA PHE A 13 -4.54 1.37 -8.28
C PHE A 13 -4.79 1.48 -9.78
N ARG A 14 -4.81 0.36 -10.51
CA ARG A 14 -5.01 0.35 -11.96
C ARG A 14 -5.77 -0.87 -12.47
N ARG A 15 -6.56 -0.66 -13.52
CA ARG A 15 -7.16 -1.74 -14.31
C ARG A 15 -6.11 -2.36 -15.23
N VAL A 16 -6.06 -3.68 -15.27
CA VAL A 16 -5.24 -4.49 -16.19
C VAL A 16 -6.13 -5.48 -16.95
N LYS A 17 -5.61 -6.10 -18.02
CA LYS A 17 -6.38 -7.07 -18.83
C LYS A 17 -6.96 -8.22 -17.99
N ALA A 18 -6.26 -8.62 -16.93
CA ALA A 18 -6.63 -9.72 -16.04
C ALA A 18 -7.50 -9.31 -14.83
N GLY A 19 -7.80 -8.03 -14.63
CA GLY A 19 -8.43 -7.58 -13.39
C GLY A 19 -8.06 -6.17 -12.95
N TRP A 20 -8.11 -5.95 -11.66
CA TRP A 20 -7.61 -4.77 -10.97
C TRP A 20 -6.34 -5.14 -10.21
N ARG A 21 -5.30 -4.32 -10.36
CA ARG A 21 -4.03 -4.47 -9.66
C ARG A 21 -3.80 -3.25 -8.79
N TRP A 22 -3.29 -3.50 -7.60
CA TRP A 22 -2.95 -2.48 -6.62
C TRP A 22 -1.53 -2.68 -6.12
N GLU A 23 -0.83 -1.58 -5.83
CA GLU A 23 0.56 -1.56 -5.37
C GLU A 23 0.71 -0.47 -4.31
N ILE A 24 1.31 -0.79 -3.18
CA ILE A 24 1.64 0.16 -2.11
C ILE A 24 3.15 0.37 -2.15
N THR A 25 3.54 1.62 -2.33
CA THR A 25 4.93 2.05 -2.42
C THR A 25 5.25 2.94 -1.23
N GLU A 26 6.40 2.73 -0.62
CA GLU A 26 6.92 3.64 0.41
C GLU A 26 7.54 4.88 -0.26
N TRP A 27 7.13 6.07 0.15
CA TRP A 27 7.55 7.35 -0.44
C TRP A 27 9.05 7.61 -0.30
N VAL A 28 9.65 7.22 0.82
CA VAL A 28 11.05 7.55 1.14
C VAL A 28 12.03 6.69 0.35
N SER A 29 11.73 5.40 0.20
CA SER A 29 12.59 4.42 -0.48
C SER A 29 12.16 4.14 -1.92
N GLU A 30 10.95 4.55 -2.31
CA GLU A 30 10.27 4.18 -3.55
C GLU A 30 10.06 2.65 -3.70
N ASP A 31 10.25 1.88 -2.62
CA ASP A 31 10.10 0.43 -2.62
C ASP A 31 8.63 0.00 -2.59
N VAL A 32 8.29 -1.02 -3.37
CA VAL A 32 6.97 -1.66 -3.33
C VAL A 32 6.90 -2.59 -2.13
N VAL A 33 6.20 -2.17 -1.08
CA VAL A 33 6.09 -2.92 0.17
C VAL A 33 4.95 -3.94 0.15
N ALA A 34 3.94 -3.74 -0.70
CA ALA A 34 2.85 -4.70 -0.89
C ALA A 34 2.20 -4.50 -2.26
N ASN A 35 1.66 -5.58 -2.83
CA ASN A 35 0.85 -5.53 -4.03
C ASN A 35 -0.16 -6.67 -4.06
N GLY A 36 -1.18 -6.53 -4.90
CA GLY A 36 -2.19 -7.55 -5.10
C GLY A 36 -2.98 -7.35 -6.39
N ALA A 37 -3.72 -8.38 -6.78
CA ALA A 37 -4.58 -8.35 -7.95
C ALA A 37 -5.84 -9.17 -7.73
N HIS A 38 -6.99 -8.63 -8.13
CA HIS A 38 -8.28 -9.30 -8.11
C HIS A 38 -9.05 -9.05 -9.40
N SER A 39 -9.95 -9.94 -9.79
CA SER A 39 -10.79 -9.76 -10.97
C SER A 39 -11.80 -8.61 -10.81
N ASP A 40 -12.28 -8.42 -9.58
CA ASP A 40 -13.27 -7.43 -9.14
C ASP A 40 -12.62 -6.18 -8.50
N GLU A 41 -13.19 -5.00 -8.79
CA GLU A 41 -12.70 -3.71 -8.32
C GLU A 41 -12.86 -3.53 -6.81
N ALA A 42 -14.05 -3.84 -6.30
CA ALA A 42 -14.39 -3.61 -4.90
C ALA A 42 -13.56 -4.51 -3.97
N THR A 43 -13.25 -5.72 -4.41
CA THR A 43 -12.40 -6.67 -3.70
C THR A 43 -10.94 -6.22 -3.75
N ALA A 44 -10.43 -5.80 -4.91
CA ALA A 44 -9.09 -5.22 -5.01
C ALA A 44 -8.92 -3.97 -4.13
N TYR A 45 -9.92 -3.10 -4.11
CA TYR A 45 -9.88 -1.87 -3.32
C TYR A 45 -9.91 -2.15 -1.82
N ARG A 46 -10.79 -3.04 -1.36
CA ARG A 46 -10.84 -3.45 0.06
C ARG A 46 -9.51 -4.09 0.50
N ASP A 47 -8.99 -5.02 -0.28
CA ASP A 47 -7.71 -5.67 -0.02
C ASP A 47 -6.55 -4.67 0.07
N ALA A 48 -6.49 -3.73 -0.88
CA ALA A 48 -5.52 -2.64 -0.88
C ALA A 48 -5.59 -1.78 0.40
N LEU A 49 -6.80 -1.39 0.84
CA LEU A 49 -6.99 -0.63 2.07
C LEU A 49 -6.56 -1.42 3.32
N HIS A 50 -6.87 -2.72 3.37
CA HIS A 50 -6.41 -3.59 4.47
C HIS A 50 -4.89 -3.72 4.49
N ALA A 51 -4.24 -3.84 3.33
CA ALA A 51 -2.78 -3.86 3.24
C ALA A 51 -2.15 -2.52 3.64
N LEU A 52 -2.73 -1.39 3.21
CA LEU A 52 -2.26 -0.05 3.54
C LEU A 52 -2.38 0.25 5.04
N SER A 53 -3.49 -0.15 5.65
CA SER A 53 -3.70 -0.05 7.09
C SER A 53 -2.63 -0.83 7.87
N ARG A 54 -2.33 -2.07 7.44
CA ARG A 54 -1.26 -2.90 8.04
C ARG A 54 0.11 -2.27 7.89
N ALA A 55 0.49 -1.83 6.69
CA ALA A 55 1.79 -1.19 6.43
C ALA A 55 2.00 0.04 7.33
N THR A 56 0.95 0.85 7.49
CA THR A 56 0.97 2.03 8.37
C THR A 56 1.09 1.66 9.86
N MET A 57 0.45 0.57 10.30
CA MET A 57 0.56 0.09 11.68
C MET A 57 1.93 -0.51 11.99
N THR A 58 2.53 -1.27 11.08
CA THR A 58 3.86 -1.85 11.25
C THR A 58 4.92 -0.78 11.47
N LYS A 59 4.88 0.33 10.72
CA LYS A 59 5.79 1.45 10.94
C LYS A 59 5.62 2.14 12.30
N LYS A 60 4.38 2.25 12.81
CA LYS A 60 4.14 2.82 14.14
C LYS A 60 4.69 1.96 15.29
N HIS A 61 5.01 0.70 15.01
CA HIS A 61 5.52 -0.25 16.00
C HIS A 61 6.99 -0.64 15.79
N ALA A 62 7.70 0.03 14.88
CA ALA A 62 9.16 0.01 14.93
C ALA A 62 9.56 0.83 16.17
N PRO A 63 10.15 0.23 17.22
CA PRO A 63 10.74 1.04 18.28
C PRO A 63 11.72 1.99 17.58
N LYS A 64 11.57 3.29 17.81
CA LYS A 64 12.70 4.20 17.65
C LYS A 64 13.81 3.54 18.45
N GLY A 65 14.82 3.03 17.77
CA GLY A 65 16.06 2.67 18.45
C GLY A 65 16.51 3.94 19.13
N ASP A 66 16.36 3.98 20.45
CA ASP A 66 17.18 4.79 21.33
C ASP A 66 18.62 4.41 20.98
N ASN A 67 19.22 5.16 20.08
CA ASN A 67 20.64 5.04 19.83
C ASN A 67 21.29 6.09 20.73
N GLU A 68 21.63 5.57 21.92
CA GLU A 68 22.57 6.07 22.93
C GLU A 68 23.69 6.97 22.37
#